data_AF-A0AA97NQ87-F1
#
_entry.id   AF-A0AA97NQ87-F1
#
_cell.length_a   1.000
_cell.length_b   1.000
_cell.length_c   1.000
_cell.angle_alpha   90.00
_cell.angle_beta   90.00
_cell.angle_gamma   90.00
#
_symmetry.space_group_name_H-M   'P 1'
#
loop_
_entity.id
_entity.type
_entity.pdbx_description
1 polymer ?
#
loop_
_entity_poly.entity_id
_entity_poly.type
_entity_poly.pdbx_seq_one_letter_code
_entity_poly.pdbx_strand_id
1 'polypeptide(L)'
;MVKVPNLFLSDEEMGKKNDDHRTDRKGLGTTWAPSTQRFTLQPRRALKRLALLALAVFLIYQFVVNIPTDVPIRDRRRPNYRNPDAALGNDAQDRPPPAVAPGSKGTQVMAPAQPPQLPQLAQPAEVFSGHSIKFPALAASLGTIAETGGFFKANKNVLFAASSLKSVAKLLPIACQMGQELRNYVHFALMSRIRLTWNMYADARPDNSAKSTDARLAEAVKKAVAHITHFMNPQVIIVDNYVAEETYFMETMKNHITTQETTLIEMPLNGLEKLSWMTKLDSASLADLKYSVLEYRYSNAAVLQESESRLFGISLVSPDVYLDGSRPFEPPPIADTASATRSSSFLWQAPNNHAMLIFGSKWIELHGLVSQVLDVQGSNSREDLPKLLSQKAISARFPAWLEHALRLCRARNYFALYPSPAASPKIATVHTELQRPPEEYRNQQHAKDQSSGNDEAVILSRGPLLDTMLEGGALPPLYELPTVSWDGAAVEIGEHEARALKYTTEFRRTVGGCGDDKVVDFRADLFCANHKRQ
;
A
#
# COMPACT_ATOMS: atom_id res chain seq x y z
N MET A 1 -1.89 -48.01 -37.59
CA MET A 1 -2.88 -48.59 -36.67
C MET A 1 -2.13 -49.07 -35.43
N VAL A 2 -2.04 -48.22 -34.41
CA VAL A 2 -1.37 -48.52 -33.13
C VAL A 2 -2.24 -47.93 -32.03
N LYS A 3 -2.60 -48.76 -31.04
CA LYS A 3 -3.56 -48.49 -29.96
C LYS A 3 -2.99 -47.50 -28.94
N VAL A 4 -3.82 -46.56 -28.53
CA VAL A 4 -3.65 -45.68 -27.35
C VAL A 4 -4.35 -46.36 -26.15
N PRO A 5 -3.83 -46.25 -24.91
CA PRO A 5 -4.65 -46.44 -23.72
C PRO A 5 -4.85 -45.14 -22.91
N ASN A 6 -6.13 -44.76 -22.79
CA ASN A 6 -6.86 -44.13 -21.66
C ASN A 6 -6.01 -43.46 -20.57
N LEU A 7 -5.96 -42.13 -20.40
CA LEU A 7 -6.97 -41.20 -19.83
C LEU A 7 -8.05 -41.81 -18.91
N PHE A 8 -8.05 -41.32 -17.66
CA PHE A 8 -8.94 -41.55 -16.51
C PHE A 8 -8.61 -42.71 -15.57
N LEU A 9 -8.01 -42.35 -14.42
CA LEU A 9 -8.16 -43.04 -13.15
C LEU A 9 -8.44 -41.98 -12.08
N SER A 10 -9.63 -42.07 -11.51
CA SER A 10 -10.06 -41.39 -10.29
C SER A 10 -9.59 -42.17 -9.06
N ASP A 11 -9.86 -41.55 -7.91
CA ASP A 11 -9.88 -42.09 -6.54
C ASP A 11 -8.62 -41.88 -5.68
N GLU A 12 -8.66 -40.75 -4.97
CA GLU A 12 -8.66 -40.68 -3.50
C GLU A 12 -7.99 -41.84 -2.75
N GLU A 13 -6.70 -41.68 -2.44
CA GLU A 13 -6.10 -42.25 -1.23
C GLU A 13 -5.59 -41.10 -0.34
N MET A 14 -6.46 -40.65 0.57
CA MET A 14 -6.05 -39.81 1.71
C MET A 14 -5.10 -40.61 2.60
N GLY A 15 -3.80 -40.33 2.45
CA GLY A 15 -2.75 -40.78 3.35
C GLY A 15 -3.04 -40.33 4.79
N LYS A 16 -3.31 -41.31 5.64
CA LYS A 16 -3.47 -41.20 7.08
C LYS A 16 -2.21 -40.54 7.68
N LYS A 17 -2.39 -39.39 8.32
CA LYS A 17 -1.35 -38.68 9.07
C LYS A 17 -0.93 -39.52 10.28
N ASN A 18 0.27 -40.09 10.20
CA ASN A 18 0.95 -40.77 11.30
C ASN A 18 1.58 -39.71 12.22
N ASP A 19 0.89 -39.35 13.30
CA ASP A 19 1.43 -38.57 14.42
C ASP A 19 1.85 -39.53 15.57
N ASP A 20 2.97 -40.24 15.38
CA ASP A 20 3.64 -41.00 16.45
C ASP A 20 5.15 -40.68 16.46
N HIS A 21 5.52 -39.58 17.12
CA HIS A 21 6.91 -39.34 17.50
C HIS A 21 7.13 -39.72 18.96
N ARG A 22 7.68 -40.93 19.14
CA ARG A 22 8.38 -41.35 20.37
C ARG A 22 9.62 -40.49 20.56
N THR A 23 9.69 -39.75 21.67
CA THR A 23 10.91 -39.12 22.15
C THR A 23 11.68 -40.12 23.01
N ASP A 24 12.75 -40.67 22.46
CA ASP A 24 13.72 -41.46 23.20
C ASP A 24 14.85 -40.53 23.66
N ARG A 25 14.86 -40.17 24.95
CA ARG A 25 15.97 -39.41 25.56
C ARG A 25 16.48 -40.16 26.80
N LYS A 26 17.54 -40.94 26.58
CA LYS A 26 18.44 -41.43 27.63
C LYS A 26 19.22 -40.25 28.22
N GLY A 27 19.28 -40.16 29.54
CA GLY A 27 20.05 -39.13 30.25
C GLY A 27 19.79 -39.04 31.74
N LEU A 28 20.23 -40.06 32.47
CA LEU A 28 20.77 -40.06 33.84
C LEU A 28 20.37 -38.95 34.83
N GLY A 29 19.62 -39.35 35.87
CA GLY A 29 19.96 -39.08 37.27
C GLY A 29 19.58 -37.75 37.88
N THR A 30 18.48 -37.71 38.64
CA THR A 30 18.49 -37.29 40.06
C THR A 30 17.16 -37.59 40.74
N THR A 31 17.30 -38.23 41.88
CA THR A 31 16.32 -38.75 42.84
C THR A 31 15.36 -37.70 43.39
N TRP A 32 14.05 -37.84 43.14
CA TRP A 32 12.99 -37.37 44.05
C TRP A 32 11.92 -38.45 44.13
N ALA A 33 11.84 -39.14 45.26
CA ALA A 33 10.76 -40.08 45.57
C ALA A 33 9.54 -39.31 46.07
N PRO A 34 8.35 -39.47 45.49
CA PRO A 34 7.12 -39.09 46.16
C PRO A 34 6.54 -40.31 46.87
N SER A 35 6.29 -40.13 48.17
CA SER A 35 5.57 -41.05 49.03
C SER A 35 4.21 -41.44 48.42
N THR A 36 3.92 -42.73 48.38
CA THR A 36 2.61 -43.27 48.06
C THR A 36 1.62 -42.96 49.19
N GLN A 37 0.96 -41.80 49.12
CA GLN A 37 -0.23 -41.56 49.93
C GLN A 37 -1.42 -42.29 49.30
N ARG A 38 -1.83 -43.38 49.96
CA ARG A 38 -3.08 -44.09 49.69
C ARG A 38 -4.25 -43.11 49.86
N PHE A 39 -4.84 -42.67 48.75
CA PHE A 39 -6.07 -41.88 48.77
C PHE A 39 -7.25 -42.78 49.18
N THR A 40 -7.58 -42.77 50.47
CA THR A 40 -8.91 -43.17 50.91
C THR A 40 -9.91 -42.14 50.41
N LEU A 41 -10.71 -42.49 49.39
CA LEU A 41 -11.80 -41.67 48.87
C LEU A 41 -12.84 -41.43 49.96
N GLN A 42 -12.85 -40.22 50.54
CA GLN A 42 -13.97 -39.76 51.35
C GLN A 42 -15.13 -39.34 50.41
N PRO A 43 -16.30 -40.01 50.45
CA PRO A 43 -17.35 -39.88 49.43
C PRO A 43 -17.93 -38.45 49.32
N ARG A 44 -17.86 -37.67 50.40
CA ARG A 44 -18.36 -36.28 50.43
C ARG A 44 -17.55 -35.29 49.58
N ARG A 45 -16.27 -35.54 49.32
CA ARG A 45 -15.41 -34.64 48.49
C ARG A 45 -15.46 -35.01 47.00
N ALA A 46 -15.68 -36.30 46.69
CA ALA A 46 -15.89 -36.76 45.31
C ALA A 46 -17.20 -36.21 44.73
N LEU A 47 -18.28 -36.20 45.53
CA LEU A 47 -19.57 -35.63 45.14
C LEU A 47 -19.49 -34.13 44.79
N LYS A 48 -18.68 -33.35 45.52
CA LYS A 48 -18.47 -31.92 45.19
C LYS A 48 -17.75 -31.72 43.86
N ARG A 49 -16.79 -32.59 43.53
CA ARG A 49 -16.05 -32.53 42.25
C ARG A 49 -16.94 -32.94 41.08
N LEU A 50 -17.78 -33.97 41.24
CA LEU A 50 -18.78 -34.36 40.26
C LEU A 50 -19.84 -33.28 40.04
N ALA A 51 -20.31 -32.63 41.10
CA ALA A 51 -21.26 -31.51 40.99
C ALA A 51 -20.67 -30.30 40.26
N LEU A 52 -19.41 -29.95 40.52
CA LEU A 52 -18.70 -28.89 39.80
C LEU A 52 -18.50 -29.23 38.32
N LEU A 53 -18.21 -30.48 37.99
CA LEU A 53 -18.05 -30.93 36.62
C LEU A 53 -19.38 -30.89 35.87
N ALA A 54 -20.47 -31.33 36.51
CA ALA A 54 -21.82 -31.21 35.96
C ALA A 54 -22.24 -29.75 35.75
N LEU A 55 -21.88 -28.85 36.68
CA LEU A 55 -22.13 -27.41 36.54
C LEU A 55 -21.32 -26.80 35.40
N ALA A 56 -20.05 -27.18 35.23
CA ALA A 56 -19.23 -26.73 34.12
C ALA A 56 -19.80 -27.20 32.76
N VAL A 57 -20.24 -28.46 32.67
CA VAL A 57 -20.90 -28.99 31.47
C VAL A 57 -22.22 -28.28 31.20
N PHE A 58 -23.01 -27.97 32.23
CA PHE A 58 -24.25 -27.21 32.09
C PHE A 58 -23.98 -25.78 31.58
N LEU A 59 -22.94 -25.11 32.08
CA LEU A 59 -22.55 -23.78 31.61
C LEU A 59 -22.07 -23.79 30.16
N ILE A 60 -21.31 -24.81 29.76
CA ILE A 60 -20.88 -25.00 28.36
C ILE A 60 -22.10 -25.26 27.47
N TYR A 61 -23.05 -26.09 27.92
CA TYR A 61 -24.29 -26.36 27.19
C TYR A 61 -25.13 -25.08 27.02
N GLN A 62 -25.32 -24.30 28.09
CA GLN A 62 -26.00 -23.01 28.03
C GLN A 62 -25.28 -22.02 27.12
N PHE A 63 -23.96 -22.00 27.13
CA PHE A 63 -23.18 -21.18 26.21
C PHE A 63 -23.44 -21.60 24.76
N VAL A 64 -23.33 -22.88 24.43
CA VAL A 64 -23.52 -23.37 23.04
C VAL A 64 -24.96 -23.16 22.54
N VAL A 65 -25.96 -23.41 23.37
CA VAL A 65 -27.38 -23.23 22.99
C VAL A 65 -27.77 -21.76 22.90
N ASN A 66 -27.13 -20.90 23.69
CA ASN A 66 -27.41 -19.47 23.71
C ASN A 66 -26.37 -18.64 22.93
N ILE A 67 -25.54 -19.28 22.08
CA ILE A 67 -24.78 -18.56 21.05
C ILE A 67 -25.83 -18.02 20.08
N PRO A 68 -25.98 -16.69 19.93
CA PRO A 68 -26.80 -16.15 18.88
C PRO A 68 -26.17 -16.56 17.54
N THR A 69 -26.81 -17.50 16.84
CA THR A 69 -26.42 -17.91 15.49
C THR A 69 -26.75 -16.84 14.43
N ASP A 70 -27.39 -15.75 14.85
CA ASP A 70 -27.79 -14.62 14.00
C ASP A 70 -26.78 -13.46 14.03
N VAL A 71 -25.51 -13.72 14.37
CA VAL A 71 -24.45 -12.74 14.18
C VAL A 71 -23.88 -12.96 12.77
N PRO A 72 -24.30 -12.18 11.75
CA PRO A 72 -23.62 -12.25 10.46
C PRO A 72 -22.14 -11.96 10.68
N ILE A 73 -21.28 -12.57 9.86
CA ILE A 73 -19.87 -12.16 9.75
C ILE A 73 -19.90 -10.68 9.37
N ARG A 74 -19.78 -9.81 10.38
CA ARG A 74 -19.89 -8.36 10.20
C ARG A 74 -18.57 -7.92 9.61
N ASP A 75 -18.53 -7.86 8.29
CA ASP A 75 -17.44 -7.24 7.56
C ASP A 75 -17.45 -5.74 7.89
N ARG A 76 -16.75 -5.34 8.97
CA ARG A 76 -16.60 -3.95 9.44
C ARG A 76 -15.87 -3.04 8.42
N ARG A 77 -15.65 -3.54 7.20
CA ARG A 77 -14.87 -2.91 6.12
C ARG A 77 -15.76 -2.41 4.99
N ARG A 78 -17.07 -2.73 5.02
CA ARG A 78 -18.07 -2.14 4.13
C ARG A 78 -19.11 -1.40 4.98
N PRO A 79 -19.25 -0.07 4.85
CA PRO A 79 -20.39 0.61 5.44
C PRO A 79 -21.67 0.05 4.81
N ASN A 80 -22.53 -0.56 5.61
CA ASN A 80 -23.86 -0.97 5.18
C ASN A 80 -24.77 0.26 5.19
N TYR A 81 -25.08 0.77 4.01
CA TYR A 81 -26.05 1.85 3.84
C TYR A 81 -27.45 1.29 4.00
N ARG A 82 -28.01 1.44 5.21
CA ARG A 82 -29.40 1.08 5.48
C ARG A 82 -30.31 2.11 4.80
N ASN A 83 -31.15 1.65 3.88
CA ASN A 83 -32.17 2.47 3.25
C ASN A 83 -33.29 2.71 4.30
N PRO A 84 -33.58 3.96 4.71
CA PRO A 84 -34.67 4.23 5.66
C PRO A 84 -36.06 3.92 5.08
N ASP A 85 -36.18 3.77 3.75
CA ASP A 85 -37.44 3.43 3.08
C ASP A 85 -37.62 1.91 2.85
N ALA A 86 -36.65 1.08 3.27
CA ALA A 86 -36.82 -0.36 3.25
C ALA A 86 -37.67 -0.77 4.47
N ALA A 87 -38.99 -0.68 4.29
CA ALA A 87 -39.94 -1.32 5.17
C ALA A 87 -39.61 -2.82 5.30
N LEU A 88 -39.76 -3.34 6.52
CA LEU A 88 -39.61 -4.76 6.87
C LEU A 88 -40.51 -5.60 5.95
N GLY A 89 -39.93 -6.23 4.92
CA GLY A 89 -40.63 -7.05 3.95
C GLY A 89 -39.79 -8.26 3.61
N ASN A 90 -40.38 -9.44 3.79
CA ASN A 90 -39.74 -10.73 3.66
C ASN A 90 -39.09 -10.93 2.28
N ASP A 91 -37.78 -11.18 2.26
CA ASP A 91 -37.03 -11.61 1.07
C ASP A 91 -37.36 -13.07 0.73
N ALA A 92 -38.44 -13.28 -0.01
CA ALA A 92 -38.64 -14.47 -0.85
C ALA A 92 -39.68 -14.12 -1.93
N GLN A 93 -39.32 -14.41 -3.19
CA GLN A 93 -40.00 -14.04 -4.43
C GLN A 93 -39.87 -12.56 -4.86
N ASP A 94 -38.79 -12.24 -5.58
CA ASP A 94 -38.91 -11.55 -6.87
C ASP A 94 -37.57 -11.60 -7.63
N ARG A 95 -37.41 -12.63 -8.47
CA ARG A 95 -36.46 -12.61 -9.59
C ARG A 95 -37.25 -12.13 -10.82
N PRO A 96 -36.89 -11.00 -11.45
CA PRO A 96 -37.51 -10.62 -12.71
C PRO A 96 -37.03 -11.57 -13.83
N PRO A 97 -37.92 -12.10 -14.69
CA PRO A 97 -37.51 -12.86 -15.87
C PRO A 97 -36.97 -11.94 -16.98
N PRO A 98 -36.12 -12.46 -17.89
CA PRO A 98 -35.50 -11.66 -18.94
C PRO A 98 -36.49 -11.18 -20.00
N ALA A 99 -36.22 -9.98 -20.53
CA ALA A 99 -37.08 -9.22 -21.43
C ALA A 99 -37.35 -9.92 -22.78
N VAL A 100 -38.62 -9.92 -23.19
CA VAL A 100 -39.08 -10.27 -24.54
C VAL A 100 -39.66 -9.02 -25.21
N ALA A 101 -39.40 -8.88 -26.51
CA ALA A 101 -39.65 -7.73 -27.38
C ALA A 101 -41.13 -7.28 -27.48
N PRO A 102 -41.40 -6.02 -27.90
CA PRO A 102 -42.72 -5.41 -27.77
C PRO A 102 -43.66 -5.76 -28.93
N GLY A 103 -44.89 -6.18 -28.58
CA GLY A 103 -45.99 -6.42 -29.52
C GLY A 103 -47.27 -5.67 -29.12
N SER A 104 -47.66 -4.75 -30.00
CA SER A 104 -49.03 -4.50 -30.49
C SER A 104 -50.22 -4.29 -29.52
N LYS A 105 -50.64 -3.02 -29.49
CA LYS A 105 -52.03 -2.48 -29.56
C LYS A 105 -53.04 -2.81 -28.46
N GLY A 106 -53.50 -1.75 -27.78
CA GLY A 106 -54.78 -1.67 -27.08
C GLY A 106 -55.19 -0.21 -26.84
N THR A 107 -56.19 0.24 -27.58
CA THR A 107 -56.80 1.58 -27.61
C THR A 107 -57.48 1.95 -26.29
N GLN A 108 -57.55 3.26 -25.99
CA GLN A 108 -58.67 4.06 -25.38
C GLN A 108 -58.10 5.16 -24.45
N VAL A 109 -58.54 6.42 -24.38
CA VAL A 109 -59.58 7.26 -25.01
C VAL A 109 -59.12 8.72 -24.80
N MET A 110 -59.36 9.58 -25.78
CA MET A 110 -59.07 11.02 -25.75
C MET A 110 -59.97 11.79 -24.76
N ALA A 111 -59.37 12.73 -24.02
CA ALA A 111 -60.06 13.86 -23.39
C ALA A 111 -59.53 15.19 -23.97
N PRO A 112 -60.33 16.27 -24.01
CA PRO A 112 -60.13 17.37 -24.97
C PRO A 112 -58.99 18.33 -24.60
N ALA A 113 -58.30 18.81 -25.63
CA ALA A 113 -57.20 19.77 -25.57
C ALA A 113 -57.65 21.17 -25.11
N GLN A 114 -56.90 21.75 -24.16
CA GLN A 114 -56.89 23.19 -23.90
C GLN A 114 -55.91 23.90 -24.88
N PRO A 115 -56.20 25.14 -25.31
CA PRO A 115 -55.39 25.84 -26.30
C PRO A 115 -53.99 26.21 -25.77
N PRO A 116 -52.97 26.26 -26.66
CA PRO A 116 -51.57 26.45 -26.27
C PRO A 116 -51.33 27.87 -25.76
N GLN A 117 -50.87 27.98 -24.51
CA GLN A 117 -50.29 29.21 -23.99
C GLN A 117 -48.91 29.43 -24.62
N LEU A 118 -48.69 30.66 -25.11
CA LEU A 118 -47.42 31.14 -25.68
C LEU A 118 -46.24 30.86 -24.72
N PRO A 119 -45.05 30.53 -25.25
CA PRO A 119 -43.88 30.25 -24.42
C PRO A 119 -43.50 31.50 -23.63
N GLN A 120 -43.71 31.47 -22.32
CA GLN A 120 -43.17 32.47 -21.42
C GLN A 120 -41.64 32.43 -21.52
N LEU A 121 -41.08 33.59 -21.84
CA LEU A 121 -39.66 33.91 -21.80
C LEU A 121 -39.02 33.25 -20.57
N ALA A 122 -38.03 32.38 -20.78
CA ALA A 122 -37.24 31.79 -19.70
C ALA A 122 -36.68 32.93 -18.83
N GLN A 123 -37.20 33.07 -17.62
CA GLN A 123 -36.64 34.01 -16.66
C GLN A 123 -35.20 33.61 -16.36
N PRO A 124 -34.27 34.58 -16.23
CA PRO A 124 -32.88 34.28 -15.90
C PRO A 124 -32.85 33.50 -14.58
N ALA A 125 -32.14 32.37 -14.56
CA ALA A 125 -32.04 31.51 -13.39
C ALA A 125 -31.62 32.35 -12.17
N GLU A 126 -32.50 32.47 -11.17
CA GLU A 126 -32.22 33.21 -9.94
C GLU A 126 -30.94 32.68 -9.29
N VAL A 127 -29.92 33.52 -9.24
CA VAL A 127 -28.63 33.23 -8.61
C VAL A 127 -28.78 33.40 -7.10
N PHE A 128 -28.49 32.34 -6.34
CA PHE A 128 -28.62 32.30 -4.89
C PHE A 128 -27.28 32.61 -4.20
N SER A 129 -27.21 33.78 -3.55
CA SER A 129 -26.03 34.27 -2.83
C SER A 129 -26.26 34.34 -1.30
N GLY A 130 -27.16 33.52 -0.77
CA GLY A 130 -27.44 33.49 0.67
C GLY A 130 -26.21 33.13 1.51
N HIS A 131 -26.00 33.84 2.61
CA HIS A 131 -24.81 33.69 3.48
C HIS A 131 -24.88 32.45 4.39
N SER A 132 -26.09 31.92 4.62
CA SER A 132 -26.26 30.67 5.36
C SER A 132 -25.98 29.48 4.45
N ILE A 133 -25.04 28.64 4.86
CA ILE A 133 -24.70 27.40 4.16
C ILE A 133 -25.14 26.26 5.05
N LYS A 134 -26.05 25.43 4.55
CA LYS A 134 -26.54 24.23 5.25
C LYS A 134 -26.21 23.01 4.43
N PHE A 135 -25.75 21.94 5.09
CA PHE A 135 -25.50 20.65 4.47
C PHE A 135 -26.60 19.67 4.87
N PRO A 136 -27.65 19.50 4.06
CA PRO A 136 -28.80 18.69 4.45
C PRO A 136 -28.46 17.21 4.62
N ALA A 137 -27.51 16.70 3.83
CA ALA A 137 -27.16 15.28 3.78
C ALA A 137 -25.78 14.94 4.37
N LEU A 138 -24.95 15.94 4.69
CA LEU A 138 -23.59 15.69 5.17
C LEU A 138 -23.58 15.05 6.57
N ALA A 139 -24.39 15.55 7.49
CA ALA A 139 -24.45 14.97 8.84
C ALA A 139 -24.92 13.51 8.83
N ALA A 140 -25.95 13.20 8.02
CA ALA A 140 -26.46 11.84 7.86
C ALA A 140 -25.43 10.90 7.23
N SER A 141 -24.70 11.37 6.21
CA SER A 141 -23.66 10.58 5.55
C SER A 141 -22.37 10.44 6.37
N LEU A 142 -22.06 11.39 7.26
CA LEU A 142 -20.95 11.29 8.23
C LEU A 142 -21.29 10.40 9.43
N GLY A 143 -22.56 10.29 9.80
CA GLY A 143 -22.99 9.45 10.93
C GLY A 143 -22.66 7.96 10.76
N THR A 144 -22.61 7.46 9.53
CA THR A 144 -22.24 6.06 9.22
C THR A 144 -20.73 5.82 9.24
N ILE A 145 -19.92 6.88 9.24
CA ILE A 145 -18.45 6.84 9.21
C ILE A 145 -17.87 6.64 10.63
N ALA A 146 -18.69 6.81 11.67
CA ALA A 146 -18.35 6.42 13.04
C ALA A 146 -17.83 4.97 13.14
N GLU A 147 -18.33 4.07 12.29
CA GLU A 147 -17.93 2.66 12.27
C GLU A 147 -16.50 2.43 11.74
N THR A 148 -15.92 3.36 10.99
CA THR A 148 -14.54 3.26 10.46
C THR A 148 -13.48 3.86 11.38
N GLY A 149 -13.88 4.28 12.60
CA GLY A 149 -12.96 4.89 13.56
C GLY A 149 -12.58 6.34 13.22
N GLY A 150 -13.43 7.05 12.46
CA GLY A 150 -13.19 8.45 12.06
C GLY A 150 -12.97 9.43 13.20
N PHE A 151 -13.42 9.13 14.42
CA PHE A 151 -13.16 9.94 15.61
C PHE A 151 -11.71 9.89 16.10
N PHE A 152 -10.92 8.90 15.66
CA PHE A 152 -9.51 8.78 16.05
C PHE A 152 -8.61 9.44 15.00
N LYS A 153 -7.61 10.20 15.47
CA LYS A 153 -6.56 10.78 14.60
C LYS A 153 -5.73 9.71 13.88
N ALA A 154 -5.57 8.53 14.49
CA ALA A 154 -4.90 7.39 13.89
C ALA A 154 -5.95 6.45 13.27
N ASN A 155 -6.21 6.60 11.97
CA ASN A 155 -7.14 5.77 11.20
C ASN A 155 -6.58 5.47 9.80
N LYS A 156 -7.35 4.75 8.98
CA LYS A 156 -6.99 4.43 7.59
C LYS A 156 -7.92 5.07 6.57
N ASN A 157 -8.49 6.21 6.92
CA ASN A 157 -9.50 6.87 6.11
C ASN A 157 -8.82 7.60 4.94
N VAL A 158 -9.24 7.27 3.73
CA VAL A 158 -8.84 7.95 2.49
C VAL A 158 -10.07 8.58 1.88
N LEU A 159 -10.00 9.89 1.61
CA LEU A 159 -11.11 10.65 1.05
C LEU A 159 -10.83 11.00 -0.41
N PHE A 160 -11.69 10.54 -1.31
CA PHE A 160 -11.76 11.07 -2.67
C PHE A 160 -12.75 12.24 -2.68
N ALA A 161 -12.35 13.39 -3.21
CA ALA A 161 -13.21 14.57 -3.25
C ALA A 161 -13.26 15.14 -4.67
N ALA A 162 -14.46 15.52 -5.12
CA ALA A 162 -14.68 16.14 -6.41
C ALA A 162 -15.87 17.11 -6.38
N SER A 163 -15.83 18.12 -7.24
CA SER A 163 -16.92 19.07 -7.48
C SER A 163 -17.50 18.97 -8.90
N SER A 164 -16.70 18.51 -9.87
CA SER A 164 -17.05 18.30 -11.27
C SER A 164 -17.48 16.86 -11.53
N LEU A 165 -18.52 16.67 -12.35
CA LEU A 165 -18.97 15.33 -12.76
C LEU A 165 -17.90 14.59 -13.58
N LYS A 166 -17.08 15.33 -14.34
CA LYS A 166 -15.98 14.77 -15.12
C LYS A 166 -14.93 14.14 -14.20
N SER A 167 -14.64 14.80 -13.09
CA SER A 167 -13.68 14.33 -12.09
C SER A 167 -14.23 13.15 -11.30
N VAL A 168 -15.54 13.17 -10.97
CA VAL A 168 -16.22 12.00 -10.37
C VAL A 168 -16.07 10.76 -11.24
N ALA A 169 -16.32 10.88 -12.55
CA ALA A 169 -16.24 9.74 -13.48
C ALA A 169 -14.84 9.11 -13.54
N LYS A 170 -13.78 9.88 -13.29
CA LYS A 170 -12.39 9.39 -13.28
C LYS A 170 -11.94 8.86 -11.92
N LEU A 171 -12.31 9.53 -10.83
CA LEU A 171 -11.89 9.17 -9.47
C LEU A 171 -12.65 7.98 -8.91
N LEU A 172 -13.92 7.82 -9.29
CA LEU A 172 -14.77 6.78 -8.72
C LEU A 172 -14.25 5.35 -9.01
N PRO A 173 -13.81 5.00 -10.24
CA PRO A 173 -13.18 3.70 -10.49
C PRO A 173 -11.95 3.44 -9.61
N ILE A 174 -11.11 4.46 -9.39
CA ILE A 174 -9.92 4.38 -8.52
C ILE A 174 -10.33 4.13 -7.07
N ALA A 175 -11.32 4.87 -6.58
CA ALA A 175 -11.85 4.71 -5.23
C ALA A 175 -12.43 3.31 -5.01
N CYS A 176 -13.19 2.79 -5.97
CA CYS A 176 -13.72 1.43 -5.94
C CYS A 176 -12.61 0.37 -5.94
N GLN A 177 -11.59 0.53 -6.80
CA GLN A 177 -10.44 -0.38 -6.84
C GLN A 177 -9.67 -0.36 -5.51
N MET A 178 -9.41 0.83 -4.95
CA MET A 178 -8.78 0.95 -3.63
C MET A 178 -9.63 0.30 -2.52
N GLY A 179 -10.96 0.40 -2.62
CA GLY A 179 -11.88 -0.28 -1.71
C GLY A 179 -11.83 -1.81 -1.83
N GLN A 180 -11.54 -2.35 -3.02
CA GLN A 180 -11.37 -3.79 -3.24
C GLN A 180 -10.07 -4.34 -2.62
N GLU A 181 -9.03 -3.52 -2.49
CA GLU A 181 -7.77 -3.92 -1.87
C GLU A 181 -7.87 -4.09 -0.35
N LEU A 182 -8.95 -3.60 0.29
CA LEU A 182 -9.25 -3.74 1.73
C LEU A 182 -8.14 -3.23 2.67
N ARG A 183 -7.28 -2.31 2.19
CA ARG A 183 -6.21 -1.68 2.97
C ARG A 183 -6.63 -0.37 3.63
N ASN A 184 -7.54 0.36 3.00
CA ASN A 184 -8.02 1.68 3.41
C ASN A 184 -9.54 1.69 3.59
N TYR A 185 -10.02 2.58 4.46
CA TYR A 185 -11.43 2.95 4.51
C TYR A 185 -11.66 4.07 3.49
N VAL A 186 -12.19 3.70 2.33
CA VAL A 186 -12.37 4.62 1.22
C VAL A 186 -13.70 5.35 1.37
N HIS A 187 -13.63 6.68 1.36
CA HIS A 187 -14.77 7.58 1.36
C HIS A 187 -14.74 8.43 0.11
N PHE A 188 -15.91 8.82 -0.38
CA PHE A 188 -16.04 9.71 -1.53
C PHE A 188 -16.97 10.85 -1.17
N ALA A 189 -16.51 12.09 -1.33
CA ALA A 189 -17.27 13.30 -1.07
C ALA A 189 -17.55 14.07 -2.37
N LEU A 190 -18.81 14.44 -2.57
CA LEU A 190 -19.24 15.24 -3.70
C LEU A 190 -19.58 16.66 -3.24
N MET A 191 -18.89 17.66 -3.78
CA MET A 191 -19.09 19.09 -3.50
C MET A 191 -19.50 19.84 -4.76
N SER A 192 -20.53 19.33 -5.45
CA SER A 192 -20.94 19.79 -6.78
C SER A 192 -22.17 20.72 -6.79
N ARG A 193 -22.34 21.45 -7.89
CA ARG A 193 -23.60 22.12 -8.26
C ARG A 193 -24.72 21.13 -8.57
N ILE A 194 -24.38 19.96 -9.14
CA ILE A 194 -25.32 19.04 -9.77
C ILE A 194 -26.03 18.17 -8.73
N ARG A 195 -27.35 18.02 -8.90
CA ARG A 195 -28.19 17.09 -8.13
C ARG A 195 -28.08 15.67 -8.69
N LEU A 196 -27.12 14.90 -8.18
CA LEU A 196 -27.12 13.44 -8.22
C LEU A 196 -27.91 12.86 -7.03
N THR A 197 -28.71 11.82 -7.28
CA THR A 197 -29.53 11.07 -6.31
C THR A 197 -28.94 9.68 -6.08
N TRP A 198 -27.65 9.60 -5.75
CA TRP A 198 -26.98 8.32 -5.49
C TRP A 198 -26.54 8.26 -4.03
N ASN A 199 -27.03 7.27 -3.31
CA ASN A 199 -26.99 7.21 -1.84
C ASN A 199 -25.71 6.55 -1.29
N MET A 200 -24.66 6.41 -2.12
CA MET A 200 -23.45 5.65 -1.79
C MET A 200 -22.28 6.52 -1.31
N TYR A 201 -22.46 7.85 -1.23
CA TYR A 201 -21.37 8.83 -1.05
C TYR A 201 -21.65 9.85 0.07
N ALA A 202 -20.60 10.47 0.60
CA ALA A 202 -20.72 11.62 1.47
C ALA A 202 -21.19 12.83 0.65
N ASP A 203 -22.47 13.15 0.78
CA ASP A 203 -23.06 14.29 0.09
C ASP A 203 -22.73 15.59 0.84
N ALA A 204 -21.70 16.28 0.35
CA ALA A 204 -21.18 17.51 0.90
C ALA A 204 -21.71 18.75 0.16
N ARG A 205 -22.80 18.62 -0.61
CA ARG A 205 -23.39 19.74 -1.36
C ARG A 205 -24.13 20.71 -0.42
N PRO A 206 -24.00 22.03 -0.64
CA PRO A 206 -24.80 23.01 0.08
C PRO A 206 -26.25 23.02 -0.41
N ASP A 207 -27.14 23.53 0.43
CA ASP A 207 -28.49 23.91 0.03
C ASP A 207 -28.47 24.80 -1.22
N ASN A 208 -29.38 24.58 -2.16
CA ASN A 208 -29.45 25.31 -3.44
C ASN A 208 -28.14 25.29 -4.27
N SER A 209 -27.36 24.21 -4.20
CA SER A 209 -26.10 24.04 -4.94
C SER A 209 -26.17 24.43 -6.43
N ALA A 210 -27.24 24.06 -7.13
CA ALA A 210 -27.42 24.30 -8.55
C ALA A 210 -27.54 25.79 -8.91
N LYS A 211 -28.06 26.61 -7.99
CA LYS A 211 -28.29 28.06 -8.18
C LYS A 211 -27.20 28.92 -7.51
N SER A 212 -26.22 28.32 -6.85
CA SER A 212 -25.25 29.04 -6.02
C SER A 212 -24.16 29.71 -6.84
N THR A 213 -23.67 30.86 -6.37
CA THR A 213 -22.46 31.49 -6.93
C THR A 213 -21.20 30.72 -6.58
N ASP A 214 -20.15 30.91 -7.37
CA ASP A 214 -18.82 30.32 -7.17
C ASP A 214 -18.23 30.71 -5.82
N ALA A 215 -18.40 31.97 -5.41
CA ALA A 215 -17.97 32.45 -4.10
C ALA A 215 -18.68 31.72 -2.94
N ARG A 216 -20.00 31.50 -3.07
CA ARG A 216 -20.76 30.74 -2.07
C ARG A 216 -20.34 29.27 -2.04
N LEU A 217 -20.06 28.67 -3.20
CA LEU A 217 -19.58 27.29 -3.28
C LEU A 217 -18.17 27.13 -2.72
N ALA A 218 -17.27 28.09 -2.91
CA ALA A 218 -15.97 28.12 -2.26
C ALA A 218 -16.10 28.11 -0.73
N GLU A 219 -16.98 28.96 -0.18
CA GLU A 219 -17.25 28.96 1.26
C GLU A 219 -17.90 27.64 1.73
N ALA A 220 -18.75 27.03 0.90
CA ALA A 220 -19.35 25.74 1.20
C ALA A 220 -18.31 24.61 1.21
N VAL A 221 -17.41 24.55 0.24
CA VAL A 221 -16.29 23.60 0.21
C VAL A 221 -15.46 23.77 1.48
N LYS A 222 -15.10 25.00 1.85
CA LYS A 222 -14.33 25.28 3.06
C LYS A 222 -14.99 24.72 4.33
N LYS A 223 -16.29 24.96 4.49
CA LYS A 223 -17.07 24.45 5.63
C LYS A 223 -17.21 22.93 5.59
N ALA A 224 -17.48 22.37 4.41
CA ALA A 224 -17.64 20.93 4.23
C ALA A 224 -16.36 20.15 4.56
N VAL A 225 -15.21 20.59 4.03
CA VAL A 225 -13.92 19.94 4.31
C VAL A 225 -13.59 20.07 5.80
N ALA A 226 -13.82 21.23 6.42
CA ALA A 226 -13.63 21.39 7.86
C ALA A 226 -14.47 20.40 8.69
N HIS A 227 -15.74 20.18 8.31
CA HIS A 227 -16.59 19.16 8.95
C HIS A 227 -16.05 17.75 8.71
N ILE A 228 -15.67 17.42 7.47
CA ILE A 228 -15.13 16.09 7.15
C ILE A 228 -13.83 15.84 7.92
N THR A 229 -12.89 16.79 7.96
CA THR A 229 -11.65 16.63 8.71
C THR A 229 -11.94 16.42 10.20
N HIS A 230 -12.87 17.17 10.77
CA HIS A 230 -13.21 17.06 12.19
C HIS A 230 -13.83 15.69 12.56
N PHE A 231 -14.74 15.17 11.73
CA PHE A 231 -15.48 13.94 12.04
C PHE A 231 -14.86 12.65 11.50
N MET A 232 -14.14 12.72 10.37
CA MET A 232 -13.54 11.57 9.69
C MET A 232 -12.03 11.48 9.89
N ASN A 233 -11.33 12.60 10.14
CA ASN A 233 -9.87 12.68 10.21
C ASN A 233 -9.17 11.92 9.05
N PRO A 234 -9.43 12.27 7.77
CA PRO A 234 -8.81 11.58 6.65
C PRO A 234 -7.28 11.77 6.68
N GLN A 235 -6.55 10.68 6.48
CA GLN A 235 -5.08 10.73 6.41
C GLN A 235 -4.61 11.30 5.07
N VAL A 236 -5.35 10.97 4.00
CA VAL A 236 -5.07 11.40 2.63
C VAL A 236 -6.37 11.82 1.96
N ILE A 237 -6.34 12.97 1.29
CA ILE A 237 -7.40 13.46 0.42
C ILE A 237 -6.90 13.40 -1.03
N ILE A 238 -7.67 12.82 -1.94
CA ILE A 238 -7.32 12.67 -3.36
C ILE A 238 -8.33 13.45 -4.20
N VAL A 239 -7.83 14.34 -5.08
CA VAL A 239 -8.63 15.17 -5.98
C VAL A 239 -8.14 15.01 -7.42
N ASP A 240 -9.01 15.28 -8.41
CA ASP A 240 -8.61 15.25 -9.82
C ASP A 240 -7.71 16.45 -10.15
N ASN A 241 -7.17 16.48 -11.37
CA ASN A 241 -6.29 17.54 -11.81
C ASN A 241 -6.99 18.91 -11.86
N TYR A 242 -6.21 19.98 -11.68
CA TYR A 242 -6.70 21.37 -11.71
C TYR A 242 -7.50 21.74 -12.98
N VAL A 243 -7.24 21.08 -14.12
CA VAL A 243 -7.89 21.39 -15.40
C VAL A 243 -9.28 20.77 -15.54
N ALA A 244 -9.54 19.59 -14.95
CA ALA A 244 -10.83 18.92 -15.06
C ALA A 244 -11.80 19.28 -13.91
N GLU A 245 -11.24 19.76 -12.81
CA GLU A 245 -11.95 20.16 -11.61
C GLU A 245 -12.34 21.65 -11.65
N GLU A 246 -13.27 22.07 -10.80
CA GLU A 246 -13.69 23.48 -10.74
C GLU A 246 -12.66 24.34 -9.99
N THR A 247 -12.44 25.57 -10.47
CA THR A 247 -11.43 26.49 -9.91
C THR A 247 -11.71 26.85 -8.44
N TYR A 248 -12.97 27.18 -8.11
CA TYR A 248 -13.38 27.50 -6.75
C TYR A 248 -13.11 26.36 -5.77
N PHE A 249 -13.22 25.11 -6.22
CA PHE A 249 -12.97 23.93 -5.40
C PHE A 249 -11.47 23.76 -5.17
N MET A 250 -10.67 23.78 -6.23
CA MET A 250 -9.23 23.55 -6.13
C MET A 250 -8.50 24.63 -5.33
N GLU A 251 -8.86 25.90 -5.51
CA GLU A 251 -8.31 27.00 -4.70
C GLU A 251 -8.66 26.84 -3.23
N THR A 252 -9.92 26.48 -2.94
CA THR A 252 -10.37 26.26 -1.56
C THR A 252 -9.66 25.07 -0.92
N MET A 253 -9.52 23.95 -1.64
CA MET A 253 -8.80 22.78 -1.16
C MET A 253 -7.36 23.15 -0.81
N LYS A 254 -6.62 23.76 -1.74
CA LYS A 254 -5.23 24.21 -1.52
C LYS A 254 -5.10 25.11 -0.29
N ASN A 255 -5.98 26.10 -0.15
CA ASN A 255 -6.00 26.99 1.01
C ASN A 255 -6.39 26.29 2.33
N HIS A 256 -7.20 25.25 2.26
CA HIS A 256 -7.59 24.49 3.45
C HIS A 256 -6.42 23.66 3.99
N ILE A 257 -5.62 23.07 3.11
CA ILE A 257 -4.50 22.21 3.48
C ILE A 257 -3.31 23.02 3.99
N THR A 258 -3.12 24.26 3.55
CA THR A 258 -2.12 25.12 4.20
C THR A 258 -2.47 25.42 5.65
N THR A 259 -3.75 25.31 6.03
CA THR A 259 -4.22 25.52 7.41
C THR A 259 -4.39 24.23 8.23
N GLN A 260 -4.41 23.06 7.58
CA GLN A 260 -4.65 21.77 8.24
C GLN A 260 -3.61 20.72 7.82
N GLU A 261 -3.15 19.91 8.76
CA GLU A 261 -2.11 18.87 8.58
C GLU A 261 -2.60 17.62 7.81
N THR A 262 -3.41 17.77 6.76
CA THR A 262 -3.92 16.66 5.95
C THR A 262 -3.20 16.55 4.60
N THR A 263 -2.85 15.34 4.19
CA THR A 263 -2.14 15.13 2.92
C THR A 263 -3.06 15.19 1.71
N LEU A 264 -2.89 16.17 0.82
CA LEU A 264 -3.64 16.23 -0.46
C LEU A 264 -2.84 15.71 -1.66
N ILE A 265 -3.39 14.76 -2.38
CA ILE A 265 -2.82 14.26 -3.64
C ILE A 265 -3.69 14.76 -4.79
N GLU A 266 -3.09 15.61 -5.64
CA GLU A 266 -3.68 16.00 -6.92
C GLU A 266 -3.31 14.95 -7.97
N MET A 267 -4.31 14.38 -8.64
CA MET A 267 -4.06 13.40 -9.70
C MET A 267 -3.52 14.09 -10.96
N PRO A 268 -2.58 13.46 -11.68
CA PRO A 268 -2.11 13.96 -12.96
C PRO A 268 -3.16 13.73 -14.06
N LEU A 269 -2.95 14.35 -15.23
CA LEU A 269 -3.69 14.01 -16.46
C LEU A 269 -3.57 12.50 -16.74
N ASN A 270 -4.72 11.84 -16.91
CA ASN A 270 -4.88 10.39 -17.01
C ASN A 270 -4.40 9.63 -15.76
N GLY A 271 -4.73 10.16 -14.58
CA GLY A 271 -4.33 9.61 -13.30
C GLY A 271 -4.66 8.14 -13.07
N LEU A 272 -5.78 7.64 -13.61
CA LEU A 272 -6.17 6.23 -13.51
C LEU A 272 -5.10 5.30 -14.11
N GLU A 273 -4.60 5.61 -15.31
CA GLU A 273 -3.61 4.77 -16.00
C GLU A 273 -2.24 4.87 -15.32
N LYS A 274 -1.84 6.08 -14.96
CA LYS A 274 -0.48 6.37 -14.47
C LYS A 274 -0.27 6.00 -13.00
N LEU A 275 -1.32 6.12 -12.18
CA LEU A 275 -1.23 6.00 -10.72
C LEU A 275 -2.15 4.92 -10.15
N SER A 276 -2.61 3.96 -10.97
CA SER A 276 -3.40 2.80 -10.49
C SER A 276 -2.72 2.03 -9.35
N TRP A 277 -1.38 1.99 -9.32
CA TRP A 277 -0.60 1.35 -8.25
C TRP A 277 -0.87 1.93 -6.86
N MET A 278 -1.27 3.20 -6.74
CA MET A 278 -1.59 3.83 -5.45
C MET A 278 -2.76 3.15 -4.73
N THR A 279 -3.65 2.48 -5.47
CA THR A 279 -4.79 1.74 -4.89
C THR A 279 -4.34 0.60 -3.98
N LYS A 280 -3.13 0.06 -4.23
CA LYS A 280 -2.53 -1.04 -3.45
C LYS A 280 -1.81 -0.56 -2.19
N LEU A 281 -1.61 0.75 -2.03
CA LEU A 281 -0.97 1.32 -0.86
C LEU A 281 -1.98 1.65 0.22
N ASP A 282 -1.55 1.58 1.48
CA ASP A 282 -2.35 2.07 2.58
C ASP A 282 -2.19 3.59 2.76
N SER A 283 -3.03 4.19 3.59
CA SER A 283 -3.05 5.63 3.80
C SER A 283 -1.73 6.15 4.40
N ALA A 284 -1.06 5.33 5.20
CA ALA A 284 0.24 5.63 5.80
C ALA A 284 1.35 5.66 4.74
N SER A 285 1.46 4.62 3.92
CA SER A 285 2.36 4.56 2.76
C SER A 285 2.19 5.76 1.84
N LEU A 286 0.95 6.15 1.53
CA LEU A 286 0.67 7.27 0.65
C LEU A 286 1.13 8.61 1.24
N ALA A 287 0.92 8.82 2.53
CA ALA A 287 1.36 10.02 3.23
C ALA A 287 2.89 10.11 3.31
N ASP A 288 3.55 9.03 3.73
CA ASP A 288 5.01 8.94 3.79
C ASP A 288 5.64 9.18 2.42
N LEU A 289 5.23 8.42 1.40
CA LEU A 289 5.83 8.51 0.08
C LEU A 289 5.72 9.94 -0.47
N LYS A 290 4.58 10.61 -0.26
CA LYS A 290 4.44 12.01 -0.65
C LYS A 290 5.37 12.92 0.14
N TYR A 291 5.43 12.81 1.47
CA TYR A 291 6.26 13.68 2.30
C TYR A 291 7.75 13.48 2.01
N SER A 292 8.20 12.22 1.92
CA SER A 292 9.57 11.84 1.57
C SER A 292 9.96 12.31 0.16
N VAL A 293 9.07 12.23 -0.84
CA VAL A 293 9.35 12.77 -2.18
C VAL A 293 9.46 14.29 -2.17
N LEU A 294 8.58 14.98 -1.45
CA LEU A 294 8.65 16.45 -1.35
C LEU A 294 9.93 16.90 -0.66
N GLU A 295 10.29 16.27 0.46
CA GLU A 295 11.48 16.65 1.23
C GLU A 295 12.78 16.33 0.49
N TYR A 296 12.94 15.10 -0.01
CA TYR A 296 14.23 14.67 -0.56
C TYR A 296 14.41 14.94 -2.06
N ARG A 297 13.38 15.46 -2.75
CA ARG A 297 13.47 15.79 -4.19
C ARG A 297 13.15 17.24 -4.52
N TYR A 298 12.13 17.80 -3.88
CA TYR A 298 11.59 19.11 -4.29
C TYR A 298 11.86 20.23 -3.28
N SER A 299 12.35 19.92 -2.09
CA SER A 299 12.69 20.94 -1.10
C SER A 299 13.94 21.72 -1.52
N ASN A 300 14.10 22.92 -0.96
CA ASN A 300 15.32 23.69 -1.14
C ASN A 300 16.55 22.96 -0.57
N ALA A 301 16.39 22.19 0.51
CA ALA A 301 17.45 21.38 1.07
C ALA A 301 17.91 20.30 0.08
N ALA A 302 16.98 19.62 -0.60
CA ALA A 302 17.28 18.62 -1.62
C ALA A 302 18.04 19.20 -2.82
N VAL A 303 17.68 20.41 -3.24
CA VAL A 303 18.38 21.11 -4.34
C VAL A 303 19.81 21.46 -3.92
N LEU A 304 20.01 22.01 -2.72
CA LEU A 304 21.33 22.37 -2.20
C LEU A 304 22.24 21.16 -1.97
N GLN A 305 21.66 20.01 -1.62
CA GLN A 305 22.38 18.76 -1.35
C GLN A 305 22.56 17.86 -2.59
N GLU A 306 22.09 18.31 -3.76
CA GLU A 306 22.04 17.51 -5.00
C GLU A 306 21.42 16.12 -4.79
N SER A 307 20.37 16.01 -3.97
CA SER A 307 19.76 14.74 -3.59
C SER A 307 19.27 13.92 -4.79
N GLU A 308 18.78 14.60 -5.85
CA GLU A 308 18.38 13.94 -7.11
C GLU A 308 19.53 13.18 -7.78
N SER A 309 20.76 13.67 -7.63
CA SER A 309 21.94 13.02 -8.20
C SER A 309 22.29 11.74 -7.45
N ARG A 310 22.09 11.69 -6.12
CA ARG A 310 22.52 10.60 -5.22
C ARG A 310 21.45 9.56 -4.93
N LEU A 311 20.17 9.93 -4.91
CA LEU A 311 19.09 9.00 -4.56
C LEU A 311 18.64 8.15 -5.75
N PHE A 312 18.69 6.83 -5.56
CA PHE A 312 18.14 5.83 -6.48
C PHE A 312 16.62 5.73 -6.36
N GLY A 313 16.11 5.76 -5.12
CA GLY A 313 14.70 5.57 -4.81
C GLY A 313 14.42 5.60 -3.31
N ILE A 314 13.14 5.45 -2.95
CA ILE A 314 12.63 5.45 -1.58
C ILE A 314 11.96 4.11 -1.31
N SER A 315 12.45 3.37 -0.33
CA SER A 315 11.82 2.14 0.16
C SER A 315 10.76 2.48 1.21
N LEU A 316 9.66 1.73 1.22
CA LEU A 316 8.63 1.78 2.28
C LEU A 316 8.86 0.70 3.35
N VAL A 317 9.81 -0.21 3.10
CA VAL A 317 10.09 -1.37 3.95
C VAL A 317 11.57 -1.44 4.27
N SER A 318 11.90 -1.60 5.55
CA SER A 318 13.26 -1.90 6.02
C SER A 318 13.62 -3.36 5.70
N PRO A 319 14.84 -3.66 5.24
CA PRO A 319 15.26 -5.01 4.93
C PRO A 319 15.42 -5.85 6.21
N ASP A 320 14.97 -7.11 6.16
CA ASP A 320 15.15 -8.07 7.26
C ASP A 320 16.46 -8.88 7.12
N VAL A 321 16.96 -9.01 5.90
CA VAL A 321 18.12 -9.85 5.52
C VAL A 321 18.99 -9.08 4.54
N TYR A 322 20.30 -9.27 4.60
CA TYR A 322 21.23 -8.74 3.60
C TYR A 322 20.99 -9.38 2.21
N LEU A 323 21.43 -8.71 1.14
CA LEU A 323 21.22 -9.16 -0.25
C LEU A 323 21.88 -10.51 -0.57
N ASP A 324 22.91 -10.90 0.17
CA ASP A 324 23.55 -12.21 0.08
C ASP A 324 22.67 -13.35 0.63
N GLY A 325 21.59 -13.01 1.35
CA GLY A 325 20.67 -13.95 1.98
C GLY A 325 21.28 -14.75 3.13
N SER A 326 22.48 -14.38 3.60
CA SER A 326 23.25 -15.20 4.54
C SER A 326 23.01 -14.82 6.00
N ARG A 327 22.81 -13.53 6.27
CA ARG A 327 22.67 -12.96 7.63
C ARG A 327 21.47 -12.00 7.74
N PRO A 328 20.81 -11.91 8.91
CA PRO A 328 19.83 -10.86 9.20
C PRO A 328 20.44 -9.47 9.06
N PHE A 329 19.67 -8.50 8.57
CA PHE A 329 20.13 -7.13 8.41
C PHE A 329 20.12 -6.40 9.76
N GLU A 330 21.25 -5.79 10.12
CA GLU A 330 21.34 -4.94 11.30
C GLU A 330 21.33 -3.46 10.87
N PRO A 331 20.32 -2.68 11.27
CA PRO A 331 20.22 -1.28 10.92
C PRO A 331 21.33 -0.47 11.61
N PRO A 332 21.82 0.61 10.98
CA PRO A 332 22.89 1.41 11.57
C PRO A 332 22.40 2.11 12.85
N PRO A 333 23.23 2.15 13.91
CA PRO A 333 22.89 2.84 15.16
C PRO A 333 22.90 4.36 14.97
N ILE A 334 22.07 5.06 15.75
CA ILE A 334 22.07 6.54 15.81
C ILE A 334 23.30 6.99 16.60
N ALA A 335 24.08 7.93 16.04
CA ALA A 335 25.40 8.31 16.57
C ALA A 335 25.39 9.02 17.94
N ASP A 336 24.25 9.49 18.46
CA ASP A 336 24.24 10.52 19.53
C ASP A 336 23.41 10.24 20.80
N THR A 337 22.98 9.01 21.10
CA THR A 337 22.37 8.76 22.43
C THR A 337 22.87 7.50 23.12
N ALA A 338 23.07 7.60 24.44
CA ALA A 338 23.38 6.51 25.36
C ALA A 338 22.27 5.42 25.46
N SER A 339 21.43 5.30 24.45
CA SER A 339 20.44 4.25 24.25
C SER A 339 20.59 3.72 22.83
N ALA A 340 21.45 2.71 22.68
CA ALA A 340 21.67 1.93 21.47
C ALA A 340 20.44 1.12 20.99
N THR A 341 19.23 1.57 21.33
CA THR A 341 17.95 0.87 21.10
C THR A 341 17.02 1.63 20.15
N ARG A 342 17.42 2.79 19.61
CA ARG A 342 16.66 3.51 18.58
C ARG A 342 17.42 3.48 17.26
N SER A 343 16.73 3.02 16.21
CA SER A 343 17.20 2.99 14.83
C SER A 343 16.49 4.09 14.05
N SER A 344 17.23 4.96 13.35
CA SER A 344 16.66 5.99 12.48
C SER A 344 16.42 5.46 11.06
N SER A 345 15.81 6.28 10.21
CA SER A 345 15.92 6.10 8.76
C SER A 345 17.39 6.12 8.34
N PHE A 346 17.71 5.48 7.21
CA PHE A 346 19.08 5.33 6.77
C PHE A 346 19.20 5.24 5.25
N LEU A 347 20.41 5.44 4.75
CA LEU A 347 20.75 5.33 3.33
C LEU A 347 21.57 4.08 3.09
N TRP A 348 21.17 3.28 2.10
CA TRP A 348 21.89 2.06 1.77
C TRP A 348 22.23 2.02 0.28
N GLN A 349 23.47 1.69 -0.07
CA GLN A 349 23.96 1.57 -1.45
C GLN A 349 23.44 0.31 -2.17
N ALA A 350 22.37 -0.29 -1.65
CA ALA A 350 21.74 -1.50 -2.15
C ALA A 350 20.21 -1.28 -2.20
N PRO A 351 19.59 -1.41 -3.39
CA PRO A 351 18.14 -1.31 -3.53
C PRO A 351 17.43 -2.58 -3.01
N ASN A 352 16.13 -2.46 -2.72
CA ASN A 352 15.26 -3.56 -2.30
C ASN A 352 14.36 -4.00 -3.47
N ASN A 353 13.94 -5.26 -3.46
CA ASN A 353 12.91 -5.78 -4.37
C ASN A 353 11.48 -5.61 -3.83
N HIS A 354 11.31 -5.33 -2.54
CA HIS A 354 10.01 -5.06 -1.93
C HIS A 354 9.56 -3.61 -2.19
N ALA A 355 8.44 -3.20 -1.58
CA ALA A 355 7.75 -1.93 -1.79
C ALA A 355 8.70 -0.71 -1.82
N MET A 356 9.16 -0.35 -3.02
CA MET A 356 10.14 0.70 -3.27
C MET A 356 9.75 1.51 -4.50
N LEU A 357 9.83 2.83 -4.36
CA LEU A 357 9.68 3.78 -5.44
C LEU A 357 11.05 4.04 -6.07
N ILE A 358 11.23 3.64 -7.33
CA ILE A 358 12.43 3.98 -8.12
C ILE A 358 12.15 5.23 -8.94
N PHE A 359 13.09 6.17 -8.94
CA PHE A 359 12.93 7.41 -9.68
C PHE A 359 13.08 7.21 -11.19
N GLY A 360 12.26 7.89 -11.99
CA GLY A 360 12.20 7.69 -13.44
C GLY A 360 13.54 7.89 -14.17
N SER A 361 14.34 8.88 -13.80
CA SER A 361 15.67 9.08 -14.39
C SER A 361 16.63 7.92 -14.12
N LYS A 362 16.59 7.37 -12.90
CA LYS A 362 17.40 6.21 -12.49
C LYS A 362 16.90 4.92 -13.14
N TRP A 363 15.58 4.81 -13.34
CA TRP A 363 14.97 3.70 -14.05
C TRP A 363 15.42 3.64 -15.52
N ILE A 364 15.43 4.78 -16.21
CA ILE A 364 15.93 4.87 -17.59
C ILE A 364 17.39 4.45 -17.68
N GLU A 365 18.22 4.92 -16.73
CA GLU A 365 19.64 4.55 -16.69
C GLU A 365 19.86 3.06 -16.41
N LEU A 366 19.08 2.47 -15.50
CA LEU A 366 19.08 1.03 -15.25
C LEU A 366 18.76 0.25 -16.52
N HIS A 367 17.74 0.65 -17.26
CA HIS A 367 17.41 0.03 -18.54
C HIS A 367 18.56 0.14 -19.56
N GLY A 368 19.21 1.31 -19.64
CA GLY A 368 20.38 1.51 -20.49
C GLY A 368 21.54 0.57 -20.12
N LEU A 369 21.85 0.47 -18.83
CA LEU A 369 22.87 -0.45 -18.30
C LEU A 369 22.52 -1.90 -18.64
N VAL A 370 21.28 -2.34 -18.39
CA VAL A 370 20.84 -3.71 -18.65
C VAL A 370 20.97 -4.05 -20.14
N SER A 371 20.54 -3.17 -21.03
CA SER A 371 20.67 -3.37 -22.48
C SER A 371 22.13 -3.61 -22.88
N GLN A 372 23.03 -2.74 -22.44
CA GLN A 372 24.45 -2.82 -22.82
C GLN A 372 25.15 -4.02 -22.18
N VAL A 373 24.80 -4.39 -20.94
CA VAL A 373 25.29 -5.62 -20.32
C VAL A 373 24.84 -6.85 -21.10
N LEU A 374 23.57 -6.91 -21.51
CA LEU A 374 23.06 -8.03 -22.30
C LEU A 374 23.75 -8.13 -23.66
N ASP A 375 24.05 -7.01 -24.33
CA ASP A 375 24.81 -7.00 -25.59
C ASP A 375 26.23 -7.57 -25.40
N VAL A 376 26.91 -7.21 -24.30
CA VAL A 376 28.23 -7.76 -23.94
C VAL A 376 28.14 -9.25 -23.62
N GLN A 377 27.08 -9.69 -22.94
CA GLN A 377 26.86 -11.11 -22.65
C GLN A 377 26.53 -11.93 -23.88
N GLY A 378 25.78 -11.36 -24.85
CA GLY A 378 25.45 -12.02 -26.11
C GLY A 378 26.64 -12.10 -27.07
N SER A 379 27.58 -11.15 -26.99
CA SER A 379 28.76 -11.09 -27.86
C SER A 379 29.93 -11.96 -27.38
N ASN A 380 29.93 -12.39 -26.11
CA ASN A 380 31.03 -13.15 -25.50
C ASN A 380 30.59 -14.57 -25.11
N SER A 381 31.49 -15.53 -25.23
CA SER A 381 31.30 -16.87 -24.69
C SER A 381 31.26 -16.84 -23.16
N ARG A 382 30.55 -17.80 -22.53
CA ARG A 382 30.36 -17.84 -21.06
C ARG A 382 31.66 -17.86 -20.27
N GLU A 383 32.73 -18.42 -20.83
CA GLU A 383 34.07 -18.52 -20.24
C GLU A 383 34.86 -17.20 -20.33
N ASP A 384 34.55 -16.37 -21.32
CA ASP A 384 35.21 -15.08 -21.56
C ASP A 384 34.53 -13.90 -20.85
N LEU A 385 33.45 -14.16 -20.09
CA LEU A 385 32.76 -13.10 -19.37
C LEU A 385 33.63 -12.50 -18.25
N PRO A 386 33.70 -11.16 -18.15
CA PRO A 386 34.33 -10.49 -17.04
C PRO A 386 33.81 -10.99 -15.68
N LYS A 387 34.71 -11.14 -14.71
CA LYS A 387 34.37 -11.58 -13.34
C LYS A 387 33.26 -10.74 -12.70
N LEU A 388 33.23 -9.44 -12.98
CA LEU A 388 32.19 -8.53 -12.50
C LEU A 388 30.78 -8.87 -12.99
N LEU A 389 30.66 -9.54 -14.14
CA LEU A 389 29.37 -10.00 -14.67
C LEU A 389 29.05 -11.44 -14.28
N SER A 390 30.06 -12.31 -14.18
CA SER A 390 29.88 -13.73 -13.88
C SER A 390 29.70 -14.02 -12.38
N GLN A 391 30.30 -13.23 -11.49
CA GLN A 391 30.10 -13.34 -10.06
C GLN A 391 28.78 -12.68 -9.66
N LYS A 392 27.90 -13.45 -9.01
CA LYS A 392 26.65 -12.94 -8.43
C LYS A 392 26.88 -12.51 -7.00
N ALA A 393 26.48 -11.29 -6.66
CA ALA A 393 26.51 -10.79 -5.29
C ALA A 393 25.18 -11.07 -4.56
N ILE A 394 24.07 -11.14 -5.29
CA ILE A 394 22.73 -11.31 -4.74
C ILE A 394 22.32 -12.78 -4.71
N SER A 395 21.64 -13.17 -3.61
CA SER A 395 21.07 -14.50 -3.42
C SER A 395 20.01 -14.86 -4.48
N ALA A 396 19.88 -16.16 -4.77
CA ALA A 396 18.82 -16.69 -5.63
C ALA A 396 17.39 -16.49 -5.08
N ARG A 397 17.25 -16.02 -3.83
CA ARG A 397 15.95 -15.63 -3.23
C ARG A 397 15.39 -14.35 -3.85
N PHE A 398 16.24 -13.48 -4.40
CA PHE A 398 15.84 -12.20 -4.96
C PHE A 398 15.78 -12.23 -6.50
N PRO A 399 14.94 -11.39 -7.13
CA PRO A 399 14.84 -11.30 -8.59
C PRO A 399 16.18 -10.95 -9.26
N ALA A 400 16.41 -11.47 -10.47
CA ALA A 400 17.69 -11.26 -11.17
C ALA A 400 17.96 -9.79 -11.53
N TRP A 401 16.93 -8.99 -11.78
CA TRP A 401 17.08 -7.56 -12.09
C TRP A 401 17.77 -6.77 -10.98
N LEU A 402 17.63 -7.21 -9.72
CA LEU A 402 18.21 -6.53 -8.56
C LEU A 402 19.74 -6.50 -8.63
N GLU A 403 20.36 -7.51 -9.25
CA GLU A 403 21.81 -7.57 -9.46
C GLU A 403 22.28 -6.42 -10.35
N HIS A 404 21.52 -6.11 -11.41
CA HIS A 404 21.82 -4.97 -12.28
C HIS A 404 21.61 -3.64 -11.57
N ALA A 405 20.55 -3.53 -10.75
CA ALA A 405 20.30 -2.34 -9.95
C ALA A 405 21.40 -2.10 -8.92
N LEU A 406 21.89 -3.15 -8.26
CA LEU A 406 23.01 -3.08 -7.33
C LEU A 406 24.30 -2.64 -8.04
N ARG A 407 24.58 -3.20 -9.23
CA ARG A 407 25.74 -2.79 -10.05
C ARG A 407 25.68 -1.31 -10.40
N LEU A 408 24.50 -0.80 -10.77
CA LEU A 408 24.32 0.62 -11.06
C LEU A 408 24.55 1.49 -9.81
N CYS A 409 23.96 1.11 -8.67
CA CYS A 409 24.12 1.85 -7.41
C CYS A 409 25.58 1.90 -6.95
N ARG A 410 26.33 0.81 -7.14
CA ARG A 410 27.77 0.75 -6.86
C ARG A 410 28.60 1.62 -7.80
N ALA A 411 28.27 1.63 -9.09
CA ALA A 411 29.02 2.41 -10.08
C ALA A 411 28.78 3.92 -9.95
N ARG A 412 27.53 4.33 -9.74
CA ARG A 412 27.15 5.74 -9.72
C ARG A 412 27.09 6.34 -8.31
N ASN A 413 27.45 5.55 -7.30
CA ASN A 413 27.32 5.92 -5.88
C ASN A 413 25.88 6.32 -5.50
N TYR A 414 24.89 5.54 -5.95
CA TYR A 414 23.49 5.79 -5.62
C TYR A 414 23.06 5.09 -4.33
N PHE A 415 22.19 5.76 -3.59
CA PHE A 415 21.62 5.28 -2.34
C PHE A 415 20.11 5.14 -2.43
N ALA A 416 19.57 4.10 -1.80
CA ALA A 416 18.15 3.98 -1.53
C ALA A 416 17.87 4.44 -0.10
N LEU A 417 16.81 5.22 0.07
CA LEU A 417 16.33 5.66 1.38
C LEU A 417 15.47 4.55 2.01
N TYR A 418 15.76 4.20 3.25
CA TYR A 418 15.00 3.23 4.02
C TYR A 418 14.39 3.86 5.27
N PRO A 419 13.15 3.47 5.63
CA PRO A 419 12.54 3.92 6.85
C PRO A 419 13.21 3.25 8.05
N SER A 420 13.03 3.85 9.23
CA SER A 420 13.43 3.18 10.46
C SER A 420 12.71 1.83 10.60
N PRO A 421 13.37 0.80 11.18
CA PRO A 421 12.74 -0.47 11.53
C PRO A 421 11.45 -0.32 12.35
N ALA A 422 11.33 0.74 13.17
CA ALA A 422 10.12 1.04 13.93
C ALA A 422 8.99 1.65 13.08
N ALA A 423 9.32 2.40 12.03
CA ALA A 423 8.36 3.01 11.11
C ALA A 423 7.94 2.06 9.97
N SER A 424 8.84 1.21 9.48
CA SER A 424 8.60 0.20 8.44
C SER A 424 7.28 -0.58 8.60
N PRO A 425 7.00 -1.23 9.76
CA PRO A 425 5.75 -1.97 9.96
C PRO A 425 4.51 -1.09 10.06
N LYS A 426 4.64 0.24 10.14
CA LYS A 426 3.53 1.20 10.12
C LYS A 426 3.26 1.76 8.73
N ILE A 427 4.25 1.69 7.84
CA ILE A 427 4.19 2.19 6.47
C ILE A 427 3.71 1.09 5.55
N ALA A 428 4.38 -0.06 5.52
CA ALA A 428 4.07 -1.11 4.55
C ALA A 428 4.17 -2.52 5.14
N THR A 429 3.34 -3.43 4.62
CA THR A 429 3.34 -4.85 4.96
C THR A 429 3.91 -5.66 3.81
N VAL A 430 4.90 -6.49 4.09
CA VAL A 430 5.37 -7.51 3.15
C VAL A 430 4.70 -8.84 3.50
N HIS A 431 4.02 -9.41 2.52
CA HIS A 431 3.43 -10.75 2.60
C HIS A 431 4.47 -11.74 2.11
N THR A 432 5.01 -12.54 3.03
CA THR A 432 6.04 -13.55 2.73
C THR A 432 5.45 -14.94 2.50
N GLU A 433 4.18 -15.16 2.87
CA GLU A 433 3.46 -16.44 2.78
C GLU A 433 3.29 -16.98 1.34
N LEU A 434 3.39 -16.11 0.33
CA LEU A 434 3.28 -16.47 -1.09
C LEU A 434 4.56 -16.18 -1.87
N GLN A 435 5.69 -15.96 -1.19
CA GLN A 435 6.96 -15.75 -1.88
C GLN A 435 7.32 -16.99 -2.68
N ARG A 436 7.22 -16.86 -4.00
CA ARG A 436 7.71 -17.85 -4.94
C ARG A 436 9.14 -17.48 -5.32
N PRO A 437 10.01 -18.47 -5.50
CA PRO A 437 11.32 -18.20 -6.07
C PRO A 437 11.17 -17.52 -7.43
N PRO A 438 12.08 -16.60 -7.78
CA PRO A 438 12.11 -16.00 -9.11
C PRO A 438 12.12 -17.07 -10.19
N GLU A 439 11.48 -16.77 -11.33
CA GLU A 439 11.29 -17.73 -12.43
C GLU A 439 12.60 -18.35 -12.92
N GLU A 440 13.69 -17.58 -12.84
CA GLU A 440 15.04 -17.96 -13.24
C GLU A 440 15.65 -19.04 -12.35
N TYR A 441 15.20 -19.13 -11.10
CA TYR A 441 15.70 -20.07 -10.09
C TYR A 441 14.71 -21.17 -9.72
N ARG A 442 13.52 -21.17 -10.34
CA ARG A 442 12.45 -22.15 -10.09
C ARG A 442 12.95 -23.60 -10.13
N ASN A 443 13.86 -23.92 -11.03
CA ASN A 443 14.42 -25.27 -11.19
C ASN A 443 15.56 -25.60 -10.21
N GLN A 444 16.20 -24.60 -9.60
CA GLN A 444 17.34 -24.79 -8.69
C GLN A 444 16.89 -25.03 -7.25
N GLN A 445 15.68 -24.57 -6.87
CA GLN A 445 15.15 -24.68 -5.50
C GLN A 445 14.30 -25.92 -5.22
N HIS A 446 13.90 -26.70 -6.24
CA HIS A 446 13.29 -28.02 -6.04
C HIS A 446 14.19 -29.00 -5.23
N ALA A 447 15.47 -28.67 -5.04
CA ALA A 447 16.42 -29.45 -4.26
C ALA A 447 16.59 -29.00 -2.79
N LYS A 448 15.99 -27.88 -2.32
CA LYS A 448 16.39 -27.28 -1.02
C LYS A 448 15.33 -26.69 -0.08
N ASP A 449 14.03 -26.77 -0.36
CA ASP A 449 13.04 -26.13 0.53
C ASP A 449 12.47 -27.07 1.61
N GLN A 450 13.18 -27.10 2.75
CA GLN A 450 12.65 -27.35 4.11
C GLN A 450 13.14 -26.29 5.11
N SER A 451 13.26 -25.01 4.71
CA SER A 451 13.41 -23.93 5.69
C SER A 451 12.10 -23.17 5.84
N SER A 452 11.33 -23.51 6.87
CA SER A 452 10.26 -22.69 7.42
C SER A 452 10.75 -21.25 7.59
N GLY A 453 10.18 -20.33 6.82
CA GLY A 453 10.14 -18.93 7.22
C GLY A 453 9.21 -18.80 8.42
N ASN A 454 9.53 -17.90 9.33
CA ASN A 454 8.58 -17.51 10.38
C ASN A 454 7.37 -16.87 9.68
N ASP A 455 6.25 -17.60 9.65
CA ASP A 455 4.99 -17.21 9.02
C ASP A 455 4.22 -16.17 9.86
N GLU A 456 4.86 -15.04 10.17
CA GLU A 456 4.15 -13.89 10.73
C GLU A 456 4.23 -12.73 9.74
N ALA A 457 3.14 -12.53 9.00
CA ALA A 457 2.93 -11.28 8.29
C ALA A 457 3.06 -10.13 9.29
N VAL A 458 3.98 -9.21 9.02
CA VAL A 458 4.16 -8.01 9.85
C VAL A 458 2.85 -7.21 9.81
N ILE A 459 2.06 -7.31 10.89
CA ILE A 459 0.77 -6.65 11.02
C ILE A 459 1.02 -5.14 11.18
N LEU A 460 0.30 -4.32 10.40
CA LEU A 460 0.35 -2.86 10.52
C LEU A 460 0.14 -2.43 11.97
N SER A 461 1.20 -1.96 12.61
CA SER A 461 1.11 -1.43 13.97
C SER A 461 0.31 -0.13 13.93
N ARG A 462 -0.71 -0.01 14.78
CA ARG A 462 -1.50 1.22 14.90
C ARG A 462 -0.68 2.30 15.61
N GLY A 463 -0.56 3.48 15.02
CA GLY A 463 0.05 4.65 15.65
C GLY A 463 0.08 5.85 14.69
N PRO A 464 0.20 7.08 15.20
CA PRO A 464 0.43 8.25 14.37
C PRO A 464 1.75 8.09 13.62
N LEU A 465 1.65 7.90 12.31
CA LEU A 465 2.81 7.68 11.44
C LEU A 465 3.74 8.89 11.52
N LEU A 466 3.17 10.10 11.43
CA LEU A 466 3.91 11.36 11.51
C LEU A 466 4.73 11.47 12.80
N ASP A 467 4.17 11.13 13.97
CA ASP A 467 4.94 11.18 15.24
C ASP A 467 6.06 10.12 15.31
N THR A 468 5.95 9.04 14.53
CA THR A 468 6.99 7.98 14.50
C THR A 468 8.06 8.23 13.44
N MET A 469 7.70 8.96 12.39
CA MET A 469 8.58 9.29 11.26
C MET A 469 9.29 10.62 11.46
N LEU A 470 8.61 11.57 12.09
CA LEU A 470 9.08 12.90 12.38
C LEU A 470 9.42 12.93 13.87
N GLU A 471 10.62 12.47 14.23
CA GLU A 471 11.15 12.70 15.59
C GLU A 471 11.29 14.22 15.80
N GLY A 472 10.21 14.88 16.23
CA GLY A 472 10.15 16.34 16.40
C GLY A 472 9.52 17.13 15.25
N GLY A 473 8.77 16.50 14.33
CA GLY A 473 7.95 17.21 13.34
C GLY A 473 8.62 17.53 11.98
N ALA A 474 9.87 17.10 11.76
CA ALA A 474 10.56 17.20 10.47
C ALA A 474 11.26 15.88 10.11
N LEU A 475 11.39 15.59 8.81
CA LEU A 475 12.27 14.53 8.33
C LEU A 475 13.73 15.00 8.47
N PRO A 476 14.66 14.12 8.88
CA PRO A 476 16.07 14.47 8.94
C PRO A 476 16.60 14.77 7.53
N PRO A 477 17.50 15.76 7.37
CA PRO A 477 18.12 16.04 6.08
C PRO A 477 18.98 14.86 5.62
N LEU A 478 19.12 14.71 4.30
CA LEU A 478 19.69 13.51 3.69
C LEU A 478 21.14 13.22 4.13
N TYR A 479 21.95 14.26 4.39
CA TYR A 479 23.35 14.11 4.79
C TYR A 479 23.56 13.72 6.27
N GLU A 480 22.53 13.89 7.11
CA GLU A 480 22.57 13.48 8.53
C GLU A 480 22.18 12.01 8.70
N LEU A 481 21.60 11.41 7.66
CA LEU A 481 21.22 10.01 7.69
C LEU A 481 22.45 9.11 7.67
N PRO A 482 22.48 8.05 8.51
CA PRO A 482 23.55 7.08 8.49
C PRO A 482 23.60 6.35 7.13
N THR A 483 24.80 6.21 6.59
CA THR A 483 25.07 5.56 5.31
C THR A 483 25.62 4.15 5.50
N VAL A 484 25.10 3.22 4.71
CA VAL A 484 25.48 1.82 4.69
C VAL A 484 25.97 1.47 3.28
N SER A 485 27.13 0.81 3.19
CA SER A 485 27.71 0.36 1.94
C SER A 485 26.98 -0.87 1.40
N TRP A 486 27.21 -1.22 0.14
CA TRP A 486 26.51 -2.31 -0.55
C TRP A 486 26.66 -3.67 0.14
N ASP A 487 27.74 -3.86 0.89
CA ASP A 487 28.08 -5.06 1.68
C ASP A 487 27.49 -5.03 3.10
N GLY A 488 26.86 -3.93 3.50
CA GLY A 488 26.29 -3.75 4.83
C GLY A 488 27.20 -3.05 5.84
N ALA A 489 28.41 -2.64 5.45
CA ALA A 489 29.30 -1.91 6.34
C ALA A 489 28.86 -0.46 6.53
N ALA A 490 28.86 0.03 7.76
CA ALA A 490 28.73 1.46 8.05
C ALA A 490 30.06 2.14 7.69
N VAL A 491 30.02 3.06 6.73
CA VAL A 491 31.19 3.63 6.08
C VAL A 491 30.99 5.15 5.94
N GLU A 492 32.06 5.93 6.07
CA GLU A 492 32.00 7.37 5.87
C GLU A 492 31.75 7.74 4.40
N ILE A 493 31.15 8.91 4.18
CA ILE A 493 30.76 9.41 2.85
C ILE A 493 31.95 9.41 1.86
N GLY A 494 33.14 9.83 2.31
CA GLY A 494 34.33 9.86 1.46
C GLY A 494 34.80 8.46 1.01
N GLU A 495 34.63 7.45 1.85
CA GLU A 495 34.98 6.08 1.51
C GLU A 495 33.95 5.46 0.54
N HIS A 496 32.67 5.84 0.62
CA HIS A 496 31.67 5.46 -0.39
C HIS A 496 32.07 5.93 -1.80
N GLU A 497 32.49 7.19 -1.91
CA GLU A 497 32.96 7.77 -3.18
C GLU A 497 34.21 7.05 -3.70
N ALA A 498 35.21 6.81 -2.83
CA ALA A 498 36.42 6.10 -3.21
C ALA A 498 36.14 4.66 -3.70
N ARG A 499 35.24 3.93 -3.02
CA ARG A 499 34.80 2.58 -3.40
C ARG A 499 34.07 2.59 -4.75
N ALA A 500 33.19 3.57 -4.98
CA ALA A 500 32.48 3.72 -6.25
C ALA A 500 33.42 4.05 -7.41
N LEU A 501 34.44 4.90 -7.22
CA LEU A 501 35.39 5.26 -8.27
C LEU A 501 36.21 4.05 -8.69
N LYS A 502 36.68 3.29 -7.69
CA LYS A 502 37.40 2.04 -7.91
C LYS A 502 36.53 1.03 -8.68
N TYR A 503 35.27 0.87 -8.29
CA TYR A 503 34.36 -0.04 -8.98
C TYR A 503 34.07 0.41 -10.43
N THR A 504 33.84 1.71 -10.66
CA THR A 504 33.54 2.25 -11.98
C THR A 504 34.72 2.18 -12.94
N THR A 505 35.94 2.46 -12.47
CA THR A 505 37.15 2.29 -13.28
C THR A 505 37.34 0.83 -13.70
N GLU A 506 37.15 -0.11 -12.79
CA GLU A 506 37.23 -1.55 -13.10
C GLU A 506 36.12 -1.99 -14.06
N PHE A 507 34.89 -1.52 -13.85
CA PHE A 507 33.73 -1.83 -14.70
C PHE A 507 33.93 -1.31 -16.12
N ARG A 508 34.34 -0.05 -16.29
CA ARG A 508 34.60 0.54 -17.61
C ARG A 508 35.68 -0.19 -18.38
N ARG A 509 36.75 -0.59 -17.69
CA ARG A 509 37.88 -1.31 -18.29
C ARG A 509 37.49 -2.72 -18.74
N THR A 510 36.75 -3.44 -17.90
CA THR A 510 36.48 -4.88 -18.12
C THR A 510 35.19 -5.16 -18.88
N VAL A 511 34.13 -4.38 -18.63
CA VAL A 511 32.80 -4.55 -19.22
C VAL A 511 32.51 -3.47 -20.25
N GLY A 512 32.87 -2.22 -19.94
CA GLY A 512 32.57 -1.05 -20.77
C GLY A 512 33.42 -0.91 -22.03
N GLY A 513 34.48 -1.71 -22.19
CA GLY A 513 35.40 -1.63 -23.34
C GLY A 513 36.18 -0.31 -23.42
N CYS A 514 36.26 0.44 -22.33
CA CYS A 514 37.01 1.70 -22.26
C CYS A 514 38.51 1.45 -22.00
N GLY A 515 39.35 2.39 -22.45
CA GLY A 515 40.78 2.42 -22.09
C GLY A 515 41.02 2.66 -20.59
N ASP A 516 42.28 2.65 -20.18
CA ASP A 516 42.73 2.77 -18.78
C ASP A 516 42.62 4.20 -18.20
N ASP A 517 41.71 5.02 -18.71
CA ASP A 517 41.52 6.39 -18.25
C ASP A 517 40.96 6.41 -16.82
N LYS A 518 41.62 7.17 -15.94
CA LYS A 518 41.14 7.38 -14.57
C LYS A 518 39.85 8.19 -14.61
N VAL A 519 38.78 7.59 -14.10
CA VAL A 519 37.49 8.27 -13.95
C VAL A 519 37.57 9.21 -12.76
N VAL A 520 37.25 10.49 -13.02
CA VAL A 520 37.17 11.53 -11.98
C VAL A 520 35.71 11.80 -11.59
N ASP A 521 34.76 11.52 -12.48
CA ASP A 521 33.32 11.78 -12.28
C ASP A 521 32.48 10.52 -12.46
N PHE A 522 31.64 10.22 -11.47
CA PHE A 522 30.67 9.13 -11.52
C PHE A 522 29.63 9.29 -12.61
N ARG A 523 29.42 10.49 -13.16
CA ARG A 523 28.48 10.76 -14.27
C ARG A 523 29.03 10.32 -15.63
N ALA A 524 30.32 9.98 -15.73
CA ALA A 524 30.92 9.52 -16.98
C ALA A 524 30.33 8.19 -17.49
N ASP A 525 30.15 8.02 -18.80
CA ASP A 525 29.46 6.86 -19.39
C ASP A 525 30.12 5.52 -19.06
N LEU A 526 29.35 4.55 -18.57
CA LEU A 526 29.92 3.25 -18.17
C LEU A 526 30.46 2.42 -19.35
N PHE A 527 30.06 2.75 -20.57
CA PHE A 527 30.44 2.06 -21.79
C PHE A 527 30.99 3.05 -22.79
N CYS A 528 32.12 2.72 -23.40
CA CYS A 528 32.68 3.52 -24.47
C CYS A 528 32.07 3.06 -25.79
N ALA A 529 31.56 3.99 -26.59
CA ALA A 529 30.95 3.67 -27.88
C ALA A 529 31.93 2.84 -28.71
N ASN A 530 31.56 1.59 -29.00
CA ASN A 530 32.30 0.77 -29.95
C ASN A 530 32.35 1.53 -31.28
N HIS A 531 33.54 1.94 -31.68
CA HIS A 531 33.83 2.56 -32.98
C HIS A 531 33.60 1.61 -34.18
N LYS A 532 32.77 0.57 -34.02
CA LYS A 532 32.50 -0.45 -35.04
C LYS A 532 30.99 -0.67 -35.20
N ARG A 533 30.32 0.34 -35.73
CA ARG A 533 29.27 0.08 -36.73
C ARG A 533 29.91 0.39 -38.09
N GLN A 534 30.49 -0.62 -38.71
CA GLN A 534 30.75 -0.64 -40.15
C GLN A 534 29.71 -1.53 -40.80
#